data_AF-C1K3Q2-F1
#
_entry.id   AF-C1K3Q2-F1
#
_cell.length_a   1.000
_cell.length_b   1.000
_cell.length_c   1.000
_cell.angle_alpha   90.00
_cell.angle_beta   90.00
_cell.angle_gamma   90.00
#
_symmetry.space_group_name_H-M   'P 1'
#
loop_
_entity.id
_entity.type
_entity.pdbx_description
1 polymer ?
#
loop_
_entity_poly.entity_id
_entity_poly.type
_entity_poly.pdbx_seq_one_letter_code
_entity_poly.pdbx_strand_id
1 'polypeptide(L)'
;MKYLWAIVLLCALSATFVVADDKSQPPPPQIKDPQVRVDVGGSPKDGYNVNADVRKNIWTSDNGRHSFDATAGYSQHLGGPYGNSRPDYRGGGSYTYRW
;
A
#
# COMPACT_ATOMS: atom_id res chain seq x y z
N MET A 1 -2.42 6.26 44.49
CA MET A 1 -3.44 7.08 43.80
C MET A 1 -2.88 8.41 43.26
N LYS A 2 -1.63 8.45 42.76
CA LYS A 2 -0.94 9.72 42.41
C LYS A 2 -0.83 9.97 40.90
N TYR A 3 -1.13 8.96 40.08
CA TYR A 3 -1.00 9.00 38.61
C TYR A 3 -2.34 8.91 37.87
N LEU A 4 -3.45 8.76 38.60
CA LEU A 4 -4.78 8.60 38.01
C LEU A 4 -5.22 9.88 37.27
N TRP A 5 -4.83 11.05 37.79
CA TRP A 5 -5.03 12.35 37.15
C TRP A 5 -4.18 12.53 35.87
N ALA A 6 -2.97 11.97 35.86
CA ALA A 6 -2.09 12.03 34.68
C ALA A 6 -2.62 11.18 33.52
N ILE A 7 -3.24 10.03 33.82
CA ILE A 7 -3.86 9.16 32.81
C ILE A 7 -5.10 9.82 32.22
N VAL A 8 -5.94 10.46 33.05
CA VAL A 8 -7.14 11.18 32.58
C VAL A 8 -6.77 12.36 31.69
N LEU A 9 -5.70 13.10 32.01
CA LEU A 9 -5.19 14.18 31.16
C LEU A 9 -4.61 13.67 29.84
N LEU A 10 -3.94 12.51 29.84
CA LEU A 10 -3.43 11.90 28.60
C LEU A 10 -4.56 11.46 27.68
N CYS A 11 -5.65 10.91 28.23
CA CYS A 11 -6.86 10.56 27.47
C CYS A 11 -7.57 11.81 26.92
N ALA A 12 -7.67 12.88 27.71
CA ALA A 12 -8.28 14.13 27.25
C ALA A 12 -7.47 14.81 26.12
N LEU A 13 -6.14 14.71 26.14
CA LEU A 13 -5.27 15.26 25.10
C LEU A 13 -5.33 14.48 23.78
N SER A 14 -5.62 13.17 23.83
CA SER A 14 -5.83 12.37 22.62
C SER A 14 -7.12 12.73 21.87
N ALA A 15 -8.11 13.31 22.57
CA ALA A 15 -9.40 13.65 21.98
C ALA A 15 -9.39 14.96 21.16
N THR A 16 -8.33 15.77 21.24
CA THR A 16 -8.22 17.04 20.48
C THR A 16 -7.57 16.91 19.11
N PHE A 17 -7.06 15.73 18.74
CA PHE A 17 -6.68 15.44 17.34
C PHE A 17 -7.90 14.94 16.54
N VAL A 18 -9.06 15.56 16.72
CA VAL A 18 -10.13 15.48 15.74
C VAL A 18 -9.89 16.63 14.78
N VAL A 19 -9.14 16.34 13.72
CA VAL A 19 -9.04 17.19 12.54
C VAL A 19 -10.46 17.54 12.11
N ALA A 20 -10.76 18.83 12.02
CA ALA A 20 -12.04 19.31 11.54
C ALA A 20 -12.31 18.72 10.15
N ASP A 21 -13.34 17.88 10.09
CA ASP A 21 -13.79 17.17 8.91
C ASP A 21 -14.54 18.16 8.00
N ASP A 22 -13.84 18.72 7.01
CA ASP A 22 -14.46 19.49 5.94
C ASP A 22 -15.15 18.53 4.96
N LYS A 23 -16.41 18.19 5.30
CA LYS A 23 -17.33 17.29 4.56
C LYS A 23 -17.64 17.72 3.12
N SER A 24 -17.13 18.86 2.65
CA SER A 24 -17.54 19.49 1.39
C SER A 24 -16.81 19.00 0.15
N GLN A 25 -15.73 18.21 0.28
CA GLN A 25 -14.96 17.73 -0.86
C GLN A 25 -15.26 16.25 -1.15
N PRO A 26 -15.72 15.88 -2.37
CA PRO A 26 -15.95 14.49 -2.69
C PRO A 26 -14.65 13.69 -2.53
N PRO A 27 -14.70 12.49 -1.91
CA PRO A 27 -13.52 11.69 -1.69
C PRO A 27 -12.84 11.43 -3.04
N PRO A 28 -11.49 11.49 -3.11
CA PRO A 28 -10.75 11.33 -4.34
C PRO A 28 -11.10 10.01 -5.03
N PRO A 29 -10.83 9.88 -6.35
CA PRO A 29 -10.86 8.60 -7.03
C PRO A 29 -9.91 7.63 -6.32
N GLN A 30 -10.45 6.86 -5.38
CA GLN A 30 -9.71 5.80 -4.74
C GLN A 30 -9.50 4.72 -5.78
N ILE A 31 -8.31 4.12 -5.81
CA ILE A 31 -8.12 2.80 -6.40
C ILE A 31 -8.90 1.84 -5.49
N LYS A 32 -10.23 1.82 -5.64
CA LYS A 32 -11.15 0.97 -4.88
C LYS A 32 -10.80 -0.49 -5.12
N ASP A 33 -10.50 -0.79 -6.39
CA ASP A 33 -10.20 -2.12 -6.84
C ASP A 33 -8.69 -2.32 -6.93
N PRO A 34 -8.15 -3.42 -6.38
CA PRO A 34 -6.74 -3.73 -6.50
C PRO A 34 -6.34 -3.81 -7.97
N GLN A 35 -5.35 -3.01 -8.36
CA GLN A 35 -4.72 -3.12 -9.66
C GLN A 35 -3.76 -4.30 -9.64
N VAL A 36 -4.07 -5.34 -10.40
CA VAL A 36 -3.23 -6.53 -10.56
C VAL A 36 -2.68 -6.53 -11.97
N ARG A 37 -1.36 -6.65 -12.11
CA ARG A 37 -0.67 -6.85 -13.37
C ARG A 37 0.05 -8.18 -13.32
N VAL A 38 -0.12 -8.99 -14.35
CA VAL A 38 0.59 -10.27 -14.50
C VAL A 38 1.20 -10.31 -15.90
N ASP A 39 2.50 -10.49 -15.96
CA ASP A 39 3.26 -10.57 -17.20
C ASP A 39 4.01 -11.90 -17.26
N VAL A 40 3.84 -12.64 -18.34
CA VAL A 40 4.58 -13.87 -18.61
C VAL A 40 5.23 -13.74 -19.98
N GLY A 41 6.55 -13.81 -20.03
CA GLY A 41 7.30 -13.64 -21.26
C GLY A 41 8.56 -14.50 -21.28
N GLY A 42 8.86 -15.10 -22.43
CA GLY A 42 10.05 -15.94 -22.58
C GLY A 42 9.91 -16.98 -23.68
N SER A 43 10.89 -17.87 -23.76
CA SER A 43 10.95 -18.91 -24.78
C SER A 43 11.29 -20.26 -24.14
N PRO A 44 10.88 -21.39 -24.74
CA PRO A 44 11.26 -22.71 -24.24
C PRO A 44 12.78 -22.93 -24.13
N LYS A 45 13.57 -22.19 -24.93
CA LYS A 45 15.03 -22.32 -25.02
C LYS A 45 15.73 -21.53 -23.90
N ASP A 46 15.21 -20.33 -23.62
CA ASP A 46 15.85 -19.36 -22.74
C ASP A 46 15.20 -19.31 -21.34
N GLY A 47 14.01 -19.90 -21.18
CA GLY A 47 13.21 -19.84 -19.96
C GLY A 47 12.08 -18.81 -20.03
N TYR A 48 11.22 -18.82 -19.02
CA TYR A 48 10.04 -17.98 -18.85
C TYR A 48 10.21 -17.03 -17.67
N ASN A 49 9.99 -15.75 -17.90
CA ASN A 49 9.88 -14.74 -16.85
C ASN A 49 8.41 -14.58 -16.47
N VAL A 50 8.10 -14.79 -15.20
CA VAL A 50 6.80 -14.53 -14.60
C VAL A 50 6.95 -13.31 -13.70
N ASN A 51 6.10 -12.32 -13.89
CA ASN A 51 5.99 -11.15 -13.02
C ASN A 51 4.53 -10.97 -12.62
N ALA A 52 4.29 -10.67 -11.35
CA ALA A 52 2.99 -10.36 -10.81
C ALA A 52 3.12 -9.18 -9.86
N ASP A 53 2.44 -8.09 -10.16
CA ASP A 53 2.41 -6.88 -9.33
C ASP A 53 0.98 -6.60 -8.90
N VAL A 54 0.79 -6.28 -7.63
CA VAL A 54 -0.49 -5.83 -7.08
C VAL A 54 -0.30 -4.48 -6.39
N ARG A 55 -1.22 -3.56 -6.66
CA ARG A 55 -1.32 -2.27 -5.99
C ARG A 55 -2.74 -2.06 -5.50
N LYS A 56 -2.88 -1.65 -4.25
CA LYS A 56 -4.19 -1.35 -3.67
C LYS A 56 -4.10 -0.14 -2.76
N ASN A 57 -5.08 0.76 -2.85
CA ASN A 57 -5.27 1.77 -1.83
C ASN A 57 -5.77 1.09 -0.55
N ILE A 58 -5.03 1.22 0.55
CA ILE A 58 -5.43 0.63 1.84
C ILE A 58 -6.02 1.66 2.79
N TRP A 59 -5.77 2.94 2.55
CA TRP A 59 -6.27 4.02 3.37
C TRP A 59 -6.33 5.31 2.58
N THR A 60 -7.39 6.06 2.81
CA THR A 60 -7.57 7.43 2.35
C THR A 60 -8.18 8.21 3.51
N SER A 61 -7.70 9.42 3.76
CA SER A 61 -8.30 10.31 4.76
C SER A 61 -9.68 10.79 4.32
N ASP A 62 -10.53 11.12 5.28
CA ASP A 62 -11.91 11.57 5.01
C ASP A 62 -11.95 12.84 4.16
N ASN A 63 -10.97 13.74 4.33
CA ASN A 63 -10.80 14.95 3.52
C ASN A 63 -10.13 14.71 2.16
N GLY A 64 -9.72 13.48 1.83
CA GLY A 64 -9.09 13.12 0.57
C GLY A 64 -7.67 13.63 0.33
N ARG A 65 -7.09 14.38 1.26
CA ARG A 65 -5.75 14.99 1.10
C ARG A 65 -4.63 14.00 1.32
N HIS A 66 -4.91 12.92 2.04
CA HIS A 66 -3.94 11.89 2.37
C HIS A 66 -4.41 10.56 1.82
N SER A 67 -3.51 9.85 1.16
CA SER A 67 -3.77 8.54 0.60
C SER A 67 -2.55 7.66 0.79
N PHE A 68 -2.77 6.40 1.13
CA PHE A 68 -1.73 5.40 1.27
C PHE A 68 -2.04 4.19 0.39
N ASP A 69 -1.16 3.96 -0.57
CA ASP A 69 -1.21 2.81 -1.46
C ASP A 69 -0.20 1.76 -1.00
N ALA A 70 -0.63 0.52 -0.87
CA ALA A 70 0.26 -0.62 -0.68
C ALA A 70 0.56 -1.26 -2.04
N THR A 71 1.82 -1.63 -2.26
CA THR A 71 2.28 -2.38 -3.42
C THR A 71 2.97 -3.66 -2.99
N ALA A 72 2.74 -4.73 -3.73
CA ALA A 72 3.47 -5.97 -3.60
C ALA A 72 3.76 -6.52 -5.00
N GLY A 73 4.93 -7.11 -5.16
CA GLY A 73 5.41 -7.63 -6.44
C GLY A 73 6.10 -8.97 -6.23
N TYR A 74 5.97 -9.83 -7.23
CA TYR A 74 6.63 -11.11 -7.32
C TYR A 74 7.21 -11.26 -8.73
N SER A 75 8.46 -11.67 -8.83
CA SER A 75 9.05 -12.01 -10.12
C SER A 75 9.95 -13.23 -10.03
N GLN A 76 9.91 -14.07 -11.06
CA GLN A 76 10.74 -15.26 -11.13
C GLN A 76 11.01 -15.65 -12.58
N HIS A 77 12.26 -15.98 -12.86
CA HIS A 77 12.64 -16.69 -14.08
C HIS A 77 12.63 -18.20 -13.84
N LEU A 78 11.91 -18.92 -14.70
CA LEU A 78 11.67 -20.35 -14.68
C LEU A 78 12.25 -21.01 -15.95
N GLY A 79 13.12 -22.00 -15.79
CA GLY A 79 13.73 -22.73 -16.92
C GLY A 79 14.98 -22.07 -17.51
N GLY A 80 15.29 -22.41 -18.76
CA GLY A 80 16.51 -21.97 -19.43
C GLY A 80 17.76 -22.82 -19.12
N PRO A 81 18.88 -22.60 -19.82
CA PRO A 81 20.09 -23.43 -19.70
C PRO A 81 20.72 -23.40 -18.30
N TYR A 82 20.44 -22.34 -17.55
CA TYR A 82 20.97 -22.10 -16.20
C TYR A 82 19.96 -22.45 -15.09
N GLY A 83 18.78 -22.98 -15.45
CA GLY A 83 17.73 -23.38 -14.52
C GLY A 83 16.96 -22.21 -13.88
N ASN A 84 16.10 -22.53 -12.91
CA ASN A 84 15.27 -21.52 -12.24
C ASN A 84 16.13 -20.51 -11.46
N SER A 85 15.83 -19.23 -11.70
CA SER A 85 16.33 -18.16 -10.83
C SER A 85 15.65 -18.19 -9.47
N ARG A 86 16.27 -17.51 -8.50
CA ARG A 86 15.65 -17.24 -7.21
C ARG A 86 14.46 -16.29 -7.41
N PRO A 87 13.34 -16.51 -6.71
CA PRO A 87 12.22 -15.59 -6.72
C PRO A 87 12.63 -14.25 -6.08
N ASP A 88 12.16 -13.17 -6.68
CA ASP A 88 12.31 -11.80 -6.20
C ASP A 88 10.96 -11.29 -5.71
N TYR A 89 10.93 -10.80 -4.48
CA TYR A 89 9.76 -10.28 -3.81
C TYR A 89 9.95 -8.79 -3.56
N ARG A 90 8.97 -7.99 -3.94
CA ARG A 90 8.96 -6.53 -3.77
C ARG A 90 7.77 -6.15 -2.92
N GLY A 91 7.96 -5.22 -2.00
CA GLY A 91 6.89 -4.68 -1.17
C GLY A 91 7.14 -3.21 -0.94
N GLY A 92 6.09 -2.40 -1.01
CA GLY A 92 6.21 -0.96 -0.88
C GLY A 92 4.92 -0.31 -0.40
N GLY A 93 5.08 0.92 0.07
CA GLY A 93 3.97 1.80 0.44
C GLY A 93 4.23 3.17 -0.16
N SER A 94 3.22 3.74 -0.80
CA SER A 94 3.28 5.09 -1.36
C SER A 94 2.30 5.98 -0.61
N TYR A 95 2.84 6.98 0.06
CA TYR A 95 2.04 8.03 0.70
C TYR A 95 1.92 9.22 -0.25
N THR A 96 0.70 9.66 -0.48
CA THR A 96 0.40 10.83 -1.31
C THR A 96 -0.28 11.89 -0.46
N TYR A 97 0.32 13.09 -0.43
CA TYR A 97 -0.29 14.29 0.12
C TYR A 97 -0.64 15.26 -1.03
N ARG A 98 -1.86 15.80 -1.00
CA ARG A 98 -2.32 16.81 -1.96
C ARG A 98 -2.82 18.03 -1.19
N TRP A 99 -2.27 19.19 -1.52
CA TRP A 99 -2.67 20.50 -1.01
C TRP A 99 -4.00 20.95 -1.62
#